data_AF-B0TDK2-F1
#
_entry.id   AF-B0TDK2-F1
#
_cell.length_a   1.000
_cell.length_b   1.000
_cell.length_c   1.000
_cell.angle_alpha   90.00
_cell.angle_beta   90.00
_cell.angle_gamma   90.00
#
_symmetry.space_group_name_H-M   'P 1'
#
loop_
_entity.id
_entity.type
_entity.pdbx_description
1 polymer ?
#
loop_
_entity_poly.entity_id
_entity_poly.type
_entity_poly.pdbx_seq_one_letter_code
_entity_poly.pdbx_strand_id
1 'polypeptide(L)'
;MSGLFFGEVKTAAFLRRPNRFIVECDLDGETVRAYLPNPGRLWELFFPGVNLYLSAAAKGRRTAYTVVAVERDGLPVMLHTHKTNEVIHQLLAEGRIPGLEDAAVIRPEVKVGRHRFDFLLERQGKPFYLEVKSCTLFEGAMAMFPDAVTDRGRRHLEELAALSRQEGVACGVLIAVQWPRARWFLPDYHTDYAFAQTFLAVRKDLWLQALALSWHDDLSLGDAVAPVAIPWDFLEKELQDGGCYLLVLAVTAELGLTIGSLGERLFRPGYYVYTGSARKNLSRRIERHCRKRKNFHWHIDYLRHAAASCTALAVRTTEDLEHELAQALRPIAEGETPRFGCSDCACSSHLFYFAENPLHHRPFIDMLQRFRMGRIEAQLLSPTEACST
;
A
#
# COMPACT_ATOMS: atom_id res chain seq x y z
N MET A 1 13.30 -24.58 19.38
CA MET A 1 13.79 -24.96 18.04
C MET A 1 13.71 -23.71 17.19
N SER A 2 14.84 -23.05 16.94
CA SER A 2 14.87 -21.63 16.54
C SER A 2 14.71 -21.42 15.03
N GLY A 3 13.79 -20.53 14.66
CA GLY A 3 14.10 -19.44 13.73
C GLY A 3 13.64 -19.59 12.28
N LEU A 4 13.55 -20.79 11.71
CA LEU A 4 13.28 -20.96 10.28
C LEU A 4 11.79 -21.18 10.00
N PHE A 5 11.09 -20.13 9.54
CA PHE A 5 9.69 -20.17 9.10
C PHE A 5 9.51 -20.80 7.71
N PHE A 6 10.61 -20.90 6.99
CA PHE A 6 10.70 -21.42 5.63
C PHE A 6 11.75 -22.52 5.59
N GLY A 7 11.58 -23.49 4.67
CA GLY A 7 12.63 -24.45 4.37
C GLY A 7 13.79 -23.79 3.62
N GLU A 8 14.56 -24.60 2.89
CA GLU A 8 15.59 -24.07 1.99
C GLU A 8 15.02 -23.01 1.03
N VAL A 9 15.69 -21.86 0.96
CA VAL A 9 15.34 -20.74 0.10
C VAL A 9 16.33 -20.60 -1.04
N LYS A 10 15.82 -20.26 -2.22
CA LYS A 10 16.60 -19.96 -3.42
C LYS A 10 16.38 -18.52 -3.84
N THR A 11 17.42 -17.87 -4.34
CA THR A 11 17.31 -16.52 -4.89
C THR A 11 17.02 -16.60 -6.40
N ALA A 12 16.09 -15.78 -6.88
CA ALA A 12 15.72 -15.67 -8.29
C ALA A 12 15.45 -14.22 -8.66
N ALA A 13 15.79 -13.81 -9.88
CA ALA A 13 15.55 -12.44 -10.34
C ALA A 13 14.11 -12.27 -10.81
N PHE A 14 13.38 -11.25 -10.32
CA PHE A 14 12.04 -10.94 -10.77
C PHE A 14 12.02 -10.55 -12.25
N LEU A 15 11.13 -11.17 -13.03
CA LEU A 15 10.89 -10.81 -14.43
C LEU A 15 9.59 -10.03 -14.59
N ARG A 16 8.47 -10.63 -14.15
CA ARG A 16 7.15 -10.01 -14.25
C ARG A 16 6.14 -10.65 -13.30
N ARG A 17 5.03 -9.95 -13.07
CA ARG A 17 3.89 -10.43 -12.27
C ARG A 17 2.63 -10.51 -13.14
N PRO A 18 2.38 -11.63 -13.84
CA PRO A 18 1.24 -11.74 -14.76
C PRO A 18 -0.12 -11.50 -14.11
N ASN A 19 -0.25 -11.82 -12.82
CA ASN A 19 -1.44 -11.50 -12.02
C ASN A 19 -1.06 -11.45 -10.53
N ARG A 20 -2.04 -11.08 -9.69
CA ARG A 20 -1.82 -10.89 -8.25
C ARG A 20 -1.22 -12.10 -7.49
N PHE A 21 -1.31 -13.32 -8.03
CA PHE A 21 -0.87 -14.55 -7.35
C PHE A 21 0.27 -15.30 -8.06
N ILE A 22 0.71 -14.83 -9.23
CA ILE A 22 1.75 -15.49 -10.01
C ILE A 22 2.85 -14.49 -10.30
N VAL A 23 4.07 -14.91 -10.04
CA VAL A 23 5.31 -14.23 -10.43
C VAL A 23 6.09 -15.15 -11.36
N GLU A 24 6.71 -14.56 -12.36
CA GLU A 24 7.74 -15.18 -13.19
C GLU A 24 9.10 -14.59 -12.81
N CYS A 25 10.07 -15.48 -12.64
CA CYS A 25 11.42 -15.16 -12.20
C CYS A 25 12.44 -16.00 -12.96
N ASP A 26 13.64 -15.46 -13.12
CA ASP A 26 14.81 -16.16 -13.61
C ASP A 26 15.52 -16.83 -12.44
N LEU A 27 15.52 -18.17 -12.43
CA LEU A 27 16.23 -19.00 -11.48
C LEU A 27 17.28 -19.79 -12.26
N ASP A 28 18.56 -19.43 -12.07
CA ASP A 28 19.71 -20.08 -12.71
C ASP A 28 19.66 -20.11 -14.25
N GLY A 29 19.09 -19.08 -14.88
CA GLY A 29 18.93 -18.96 -16.33
C GLY A 29 17.62 -19.54 -16.87
N GLU A 30 16.79 -20.15 -16.02
CA GLU A 30 15.49 -20.70 -16.38
C GLU A 30 14.33 -19.83 -15.88
N THR A 31 13.37 -19.55 -16.76
CA THR A 31 12.13 -18.87 -16.35
C THR A 31 11.23 -19.84 -15.59
N VAL A 32 11.04 -19.61 -14.29
CA VAL A 32 10.14 -20.39 -13.44
C VAL A 32 8.93 -19.58 -12.99
N ARG A 33 7.83 -20.27 -12.66
CA ARG A 33 6.61 -19.67 -12.10
C ARG A 33 6.49 -19.97 -10.62
N ALA A 34 6.32 -18.92 -9.82
CA ALA A 34 6.12 -19.00 -8.38
C ALA A 34 4.75 -18.44 -7.95
N TYR A 35 4.17 -19.03 -6.91
CA TYR A 35 2.98 -18.51 -6.25
C TYR A 35 3.36 -17.34 -5.33
N LEU A 36 2.59 -16.25 -5.37
CA LEU A 36 2.76 -15.11 -4.48
C LEU A 36 1.61 -15.05 -3.45
N PRO A 37 1.85 -15.43 -2.18
CA PRO A 37 0.90 -15.36 -1.08
C PRO A 37 0.70 -13.94 -0.53
N ASN A 38 0.69 -12.95 -1.43
CA ASN A 38 0.42 -11.55 -1.11
C ASN A 38 -0.47 -10.92 -2.20
N PRO A 39 -1.74 -10.61 -1.90
CA PRO A 39 -2.67 -10.04 -2.88
C PRO A 39 -2.44 -8.54 -3.13
N GLY A 40 -1.55 -7.90 -2.37
CA GLY A 40 -1.22 -6.48 -2.47
C GLY A 40 -0.67 -6.06 -3.84
N ARG A 41 -0.60 -4.77 -4.09
CA ARG A 41 -0.10 -4.17 -5.33
C ARG A 41 1.41 -4.32 -5.47
N LEU A 42 2.16 -4.05 -4.40
CA LEU A 42 3.61 -4.27 -4.29
C LEU A 42 4.41 -3.62 -5.44
N TRP A 43 3.95 -2.46 -5.93
CA TRP A 43 4.54 -1.79 -7.09
C TRP A 43 5.94 -1.26 -6.80
N GLU A 44 6.16 -0.86 -5.55
CA GLU A 44 7.42 -0.37 -5.00
C GLU A 44 8.46 -1.47 -4.72
N LEU A 45 8.07 -2.74 -4.83
CA LEU A 45 8.94 -3.89 -4.57
C LEU A 45 9.26 -4.72 -5.82
N PHE A 46 8.39 -4.73 -6.83
CA PHE A 46 8.53 -5.58 -8.01
C PHE A 46 9.01 -4.81 -9.25
N PHE A 47 10.32 -4.59 -9.32
CA PHE A 47 10.98 -4.08 -10.52
C PHE A 47 11.84 -5.17 -11.17
N PRO A 48 11.95 -5.22 -12.52
CA PRO A 48 12.77 -6.20 -13.21
C PRO A 48 14.18 -6.30 -12.62
N GLY A 49 14.64 -7.53 -12.37
CA GLY A 49 15.96 -7.82 -11.82
C GLY A 49 16.06 -7.82 -10.29
N VAL A 50 15.03 -7.39 -9.55
CA VAL A 50 15.05 -7.46 -8.07
C VAL A 50 15.09 -8.91 -7.61
N ASN A 51 15.93 -9.20 -6.62
CA ASN A 51 16.04 -10.53 -6.01
C ASN A 51 14.77 -10.91 -5.26
N LEU A 52 14.26 -12.10 -5.55
CA LEU A 52 13.19 -12.77 -4.83
C LEU A 52 13.74 -13.98 -4.09
N TYR A 53 13.19 -14.22 -2.92
CA TYR A 53 13.45 -15.44 -2.15
C TYR A 53 12.31 -16.42 -2.41
N LEU A 54 12.65 -17.60 -2.90
CA LEU A 54 11.72 -18.67 -3.27
C LEU A 54 11.88 -19.85 -2.32
N SER A 55 10.77 -20.35 -1.80
CA SER A 55 10.73 -21.66 -1.14
C SER A 55 10.08 -22.71 -2.04
N ALA A 56 10.47 -23.98 -1.87
CA ALA A 56 9.81 -25.08 -2.55
C ALA A 56 8.33 -25.14 -2.14
N ALA A 57 7.43 -25.24 -3.12
CA ALA A 57 6.02 -25.42 -2.84
C ALA A 57 5.73 -26.83 -2.31
N ALA A 58 4.68 -26.96 -1.50
CA ALA A 58 4.19 -28.26 -1.06
C ALA A 58 3.80 -29.15 -2.25
N LYS A 59 3.92 -30.48 -2.08
CA LYS A 59 3.57 -31.46 -3.12
C LYS A 59 2.13 -31.25 -3.62
N GLY A 60 1.92 -31.33 -4.93
CA GLY A 60 0.61 -31.20 -5.58
C GLY A 60 0.17 -29.77 -5.90
N ARG A 61 0.99 -28.75 -5.62
CA ARG A 61 0.72 -27.37 -6.06
C ARG A 61 1.07 -27.19 -7.54
N ARG A 62 0.36 -26.27 -8.20
CA ARG A 62 0.52 -25.99 -9.64
C ARG A 62 1.83 -25.25 -9.97
N THR A 63 2.38 -24.52 -8.99
CA THR A 63 3.69 -23.85 -9.09
C THR A 63 4.69 -24.64 -8.26
N ALA A 64 5.92 -24.79 -8.78
CA ALA A 64 6.99 -25.47 -8.06
C ALA A 64 7.54 -24.65 -6.87
N TYR A 65 7.34 -23.34 -6.91
CA TYR A 65 7.88 -22.40 -5.93
C TYR A 65 6.80 -21.49 -5.33
N THR A 66 7.11 -20.94 -4.16
CA THR A 66 6.38 -19.87 -3.49
C THR A 66 7.33 -18.71 -3.23
N VAL A 67 6.97 -17.49 -3.63
CA VAL A 67 7.69 -16.29 -3.26
C VAL A 67 7.45 -16.03 -1.77
N VAL A 68 8.52 -15.99 -0.98
CA VAL A 68 8.44 -15.80 0.48
C VAL A 68 8.91 -14.42 0.91
N ALA A 69 9.89 -13.84 0.19
CA ALA A 69 10.37 -12.49 0.42
C ALA A 69 10.88 -11.85 -0.89
N VAL A 70 11.11 -10.54 -0.83
CA VAL A 70 11.75 -9.73 -1.87
C VAL A 70 12.87 -8.91 -1.25
N GLU A 71 13.95 -8.67 -1.98
CA GLU A 71 15.03 -7.81 -1.51
C GLU A 71 14.70 -6.32 -1.71
N ARG A 72 14.93 -5.51 -0.68
CA ARG A 72 14.90 -4.05 -0.75
C ARG A 72 16.07 -3.48 0.06
N ASP A 73 16.91 -2.69 -0.58
CA ASP A 73 18.10 -2.06 0.02
C ASP A 73 19.02 -3.05 0.76
N GLY A 74 19.23 -4.23 0.16
CA GLY A 74 20.05 -5.30 0.73
C GLY A 74 19.41 -6.04 1.90
N LEU A 75 18.13 -5.83 2.17
CA LEU A 75 17.39 -6.50 3.24
C LEU A 75 16.22 -7.32 2.69
N PRO A 76 15.95 -8.52 3.23
CA PRO A 76 14.73 -9.25 2.91
C PRO A 76 13.48 -8.59 3.50
N VAL A 77 12.45 -8.45 2.67
CA VAL A 77 11.10 -8.04 3.04
C VAL A 77 10.19 -9.24 2.89
N MET A 78 9.69 -9.76 4.00
CA MET A 78 8.80 -10.92 4.00
C MET A 78 7.45 -10.58 3.34
N LEU A 79 7.07 -11.36 2.33
CA LEU A 79 5.84 -11.18 1.57
C LEU A 79 4.75 -12.19 1.97
N HIS A 80 5.09 -13.28 2.66
CA HIS A 80 4.17 -14.37 2.92
C HIS A 80 3.14 -14.07 4.02
N THR A 81 2.08 -13.35 3.69
CA THR A 81 1.08 -12.86 4.65
C THR A 81 0.49 -13.90 5.59
N HIS A 82 0.29 -15.16 5.17
CA HIS A 82 -0.22 -16.21 6.07
C HIS A 82 0.79 -16.68 7.13
N LYS A 83 2.10 -16.54 6.86
CA LYS A 83 3.16 -16.90 7.80
C LYS A 83 3.38 -15.82 8.86
N THR A 84 2.85 -14.62 8.64
CA THR A 84 2.91 -13.53 9.62
C THR A 84 2.26 -13.94 10.94
N ASN A 85 1.19 -14.73 10.93
CA ASN A 85 0.56 -15.23 12.15
C ASN A 85 1.49 -16.18 12.92
N GLU A 86 2.26 -17.04 12.24
CA GLU A 86 3.24 -17.92 12.92
C GLU A 86 4.35 -17.10 13.59
N VAL A 87 4.82 -16.03 12.93
CA VAL A 87 5.82 -15.11 13.48
C VAL A 87 5.28 -14.40 14.72
N ILE A 88 4.06 -13.85 14.65
CA ILE A 88 3.44 -13.17 15.79
C ILE A 88 3.18 -14.15 16.93
N HIS A 89 2.79 -15.39 16.65
CA HIS A 89 2.63 -16.41 17.68
C HIS A 89 3.97 -16.69 18.39
N GLN A 90 5.08 -16.79 17.66
CA GLN A 90 6.41 -16.96 18.28
C GLN A 90 6.76 -15.74 19.15
N LEU A 91 6.56 -14.52 18.65
CA LEU A 91 6.84 -13.29 19.40
C LEU A 91 6.00 -13.14 20.67
N LEU A 92 4.72 -13.54 20.63
CA LEU A 92 3.85 -13.59 21.81
C LEU A 92 4.38 -14.59 22.84
N ALA A 93 4.75 -15.81 22.41
CA ALA A 93 5.29 -16.84 23.30
C ALA A 93 6.63 -16.43 23.93
N GLU A 94 7.43 -15.63 23.23
CA GLU A 94 8.71 -15.09 23.71
C GLU A 94 8.55 -13.79 24.55
N GLY A 95 7.33 -13.26 24.69
CA GLY A 95 7.09 -12.00 25.41
C GLY A 95 7.73 -10.77 24.72
N ARG A 96 7.96 -10.83 23.41
CA ARG A 96 8.71 -9.82 22.64
C ARG A 96 7.83 -8.75 22.00
N ILE A 97 6.51 -8.80 22.20
CA ILE A 97 5.58 -7.79 21.66
C ILE A 97 5.32 -6.74 22.75
N PRO A 98 5.78 -5.49 22.56
CA PRO A 98 5.59 -4.45 23.57
C PRO A 98 4.12 -4.20 23.88
N GLY A 99 3.76 -4.20 25.16
CA GLY A 99 2.39 -4.11 25.66
C GLY A 99 1.61 -5.42 25.69
N LEU A 100 2.19 -6.55 25.27
CA LEU A 100 1.61 -7.89 25.36
C LEU A 100 2.61 -8.90 25.98
N GLU A 101 3.59 -8.43 26.74
CA GLU A 101 4.64 -9.25 27.35
C GLU A 101 4.08 -10.28 28.36
N ASP A 102 2.96 -9.93 29.00
CA ASP A 102 2.25 -10.77 29.97
C ASP A 102 1.08 -11.55 29.34
N ALA A 103 0.88 -11.46 28.02
CA ALA A 103 -0.24 -12.09 27.35
C ALA A 103 0.05 -13.57 27.02
N ALA A 104 -0.85 -14.46 27.41
CA ALA A 104 -0.77 -15.88 27.05
C ALA A 104 -1.66 -16.20 25.84
N VAL A 105 -1.16 -16.96 24.87
CA VAL A 105 -1.96 -17.43 23.73
C VAL A 105 -2.90 -18.53 24.21
N ILE A 106 -4.21 -18.28 24.17
CA ILE A 106 -5.23 -19.29 24.50
C ILE A 106 -5.61 -20.09 23.27
N ARG A 107 -5.87 -19.41 22.15
CA ARG A 107 -6.29 -20.07 20.91
C ARG A 107 -5.99 -19.22 19.66
N PRO A 108 -5.32 -19.77 18.63
CA PRO A 108 -5.25 -19.13 17.31
C PRO A 108 -6.57 -19.32 16.52
N GLU A 109 -6.80 -18.49 15.51
CA GLU A 109 -7.90 -18.64 14.54
C GLU A 109 -9.28 -18.72 15.20
N VAL A 110 -9.52 -17.85 16.19
CA VAL A 110 -10.72 -17.84 17.04
C VAL A 110 -11.94 -17.35 16.26
N LYS A 111 -12.99 -18.19 16.19
CA LYS A 111 -14.28 -17.80 15.58
C LYS A 111 -15.14 -17.03 16.58
N VAL A 112 -15.62 -15.84 16.18
CA VAL A 112 -16.58 -15.01 16.92
C VAL A 112 -17.71 -14.62 15.98
N GLY A 113 -18.91 -15.16 16.21
CA GLY A 113 -20.04 -15.02 15.29
C GLY A 113 -19.69 -15.52 13.89
N ARG A 114 -19.72 -14.62 12.90
CA ARG A 114 -19.38 -14.91 11.49
C ARG A 114 -17.91 -14.61 11.13
N HIS A 115 -17.13 -14.10 12.07
CA HIS A 115 -15.75 -13.68 11.86
C HIS A 115 -14.76 -14.64 12.49
N ARG A 116 -13.52 -14.53 12.03
CA ARG A 116 -12.38 -15.24 12.57
C ARG A 116 -11.27 -14.22 12.80
N PHE A 117 -10.82 -14.13 14.03
CA PHE A 117 -9.69 -13.32 14.44
C PHE A 117 -8.46 -14.20 14.63
N ASP A 118 -7.27 -13.62 14.48
CA ASP A 118 -6.03 -14.39 14.44
C ASP A 118 -5.69 -15.03 15.81
N PHE A 119 -5.95 -14.33 16.92
CA PHE A 119 -5.68 -14.87 18.26
C PHE A 119 -6.75 -14.48 19.30
N LEU A 120 -7.03 -15.42 20.20
CA LEU A 120 -7.54 -15.15 21.54
C LEU A 120 -6.38 -15.30 22.53
N LEU A 121 -6.10 -14.22 23.24
CA LEU A 121 -5.11 -14.15 24.30
C LEU A 121 -5.80 -14.03 25.66
N GLU A 122 -5.08 -14.36 26.72
CA GLU A 122 -5.39 -13.95 28.09
C GLU A 122 -4.36 -12.91 28.50
N ARG A 123 -4.82 -11.71 28.87
CA ARG A 123 -3.97 -10.61 29.32
C ARG A 123 -4.55 -10.08 30.63
N GLN A 124 -3.75 -10.07 31.69
CA GLN A 124 -4.19 -9.65 33.03
C GLN A 124 -5.48 -10.37 33.49
N GLY A 125 -5.58 -11.67 33.19
CA GLY A 125 -6.74 -12.51 33.54
C GLY A 125 -8.02 -12.20 32.76
N LYS A 126 -7.95 -11.43 31.65
CA LYS A 126 -9.10 -11.09 30.80
C LYS A 126 -8.88 -11.55 29.36
N PRO A 127 -9.96 -11.92 28.64
CA PRO A 127 -9.87 -12.26 27.23
C PRO A 127 -9.48 -11.04 26.39
N PHE A 128 -8.52 -11.23 25.50
CA PHE A 128 -8.03 -10.24 24.55
C PHE A 128 -8.04 -10.80 23.14
N TYR A 129 -8.88 -10.25 22.25
CA TYR A 129 -8.94 -10.66 20.85
C TYR A 129 -7.96 -9.83 20.02
N LEU A 130 -7.05 -10.49 19.30
CA LEU A 130 -6.02 -9.84 18.49
C LEU A 130 -6.18 -10.22 17.01
N GLU A 131 -6.19 -9.20 16.16
CA GLU A 131 -6.05 -9.34 14.71
C GLU A 131 -4.66 -8.83 14.28
N VAL A 132 -4.04 -9.54 13.36
CA VAL A 132 -2.73 -9.22 12.78
C VAL A 132 -2.90 -8.79 11.33
N LYS A 133 -2.20 -7.73 10.94
CA LYS A 133 -2.08 -7.30 9.55
C LYS A 133 -0.61 -7.28 9.14
N SER A 134 -0.30 -7.89 8.00
CA SER A 134 1.03 -7.78 7.40
C SER A 134 1.10 -6.50 6.56
N CYS A 135 2.11 -5.68 6.80
CA CYS A 135 2.33 -4.41 6.12
C CYS A 135 3.68 -4.46 5.38
N THR A 136 3.64 -4.26 4.06
CA THR A 136 4.82 -4.26 3.17
C THR A 136 4.92 -2.99 2.35
N LEU A 137 4.00 -2.04 2.52
CA LEU A 137 4.05 -0.73 1.87
C LEU A 137 4.80 0.24 2.78
N PHE A 138 5.97 0.67 2.31
CA PHE A 138 6.86 1.57 3.03
C PHE A 138 7.65 2.44 2.07
N GLU A 139 8.18 3.54 2.59
CA GLU A 139 9.14 4.43 1.94
C GLU A 139 9.90 5.18 3.04
N GLY A 140 11.23 5.23 2.95
CA GLY A 140 12.06 5.80 4.02
C GLY A 140 11.76 5.15 5.38
N ALA A 141 11.40 5.97 6.38
CA ALA A 141 10.94 5.51 7.69
C ALA A 141 9.42 5.47 7.86
N MET A 142 8.64 5.65 6.80
CA MET A 142 7.17 5.53 6.81
C MET A 142 6.73 4.13 6.41
N ALA A 143 5.69 3.62 7.07
CA ALA A 143 4.94 2.45 6.65
C ALA A 143 3.43 2.79 6.57
N MET A 144 2.72 2.18 5.62
CA MET A 144 1.29 2.38 5.46
C MET A 144 0.53 1.10 5.15
N PHE A 145 -0.71 0.99 5.62
CA PHE A 145 -1.59 -0.14 5.32
C PHE A 145 -3.05 0.31 5.16
N PRO A 146 -3.79 -0.18 4.15
CA PRO A 146 -3.43 -1.22 3.19
C PRO A 146 -2.86 -0.66 1.87
N ASP A 147 -2.15 -1.49 1.11
CA ASP A 147 -1.67 -1.14 -0.23
C ASP A 147 -2.72 -1.34 -1.35
N ALA A 148 -3.91 -1.83 -0.99
CA ALA A 148 -5.08 -1.95 -1.84
C ALA A 148 -6.37 -1.83 -1.00
N VAL A 149 -7.46 -1.37 -1.61
CA VAL A 149 -8.77 -1.27 -0.94
C VAL A 149 -9.17 -2.61 -0.29
N THR A 150 -9.58 -2.56 0.98
CA THR A 150 -9.87 -3.74 1.82
C THR A 150 -11.14 -3.55 2.66
N ASP A 151 -12.30 -3.81 2.05
CA ASP A 151 -13.58 -3.87 2.78
C ASP A 151 -13.57 -4.89 3.92
N ARG A 152 -12.84 -6.00 3.73
CA ARG A 152 -12.71 -7.03 4.78
C ARG A 152 -11.95 -6.49 5.98
N GLY A 153 -10.81 -5.81 5.76
CA GLY A 153 -10.02 -5.24 6.85
C GLY A 153 -10.83 -4.20 7.63
N ARG A 154 -11.57 -3.33 6.94
CA ARG A 154 -12.45 -2.33 7.56
C ARG A 154 -13.54 -2.97 8.44
N ARG A 155 -14.24 -4.00 7.94
CA ARG A 155 -15.27 -4.71 8.70
C ARG A 155 -14.70 -5.36 9.97
N HIS A 156 -13.51 -5.96 9.87
CA HIS A 156 -12.84 -6.54 11.04
C HIS A 156 -12.57 -5.49 12.14
N LEU A 157 -12.18 -4.26 11.76
CA LEU A 157 -12.02 -3.17 12.74
C LEU A 157 -13.33 -2.82 13.44
N GLU A 158 -14.42 -2.68 12.66
CA GLU A 158 -15.76 -2.37 13.18
C GLU A 158 -16.24 -3.46 14.16
N GLU A 159 -15.99 -4.72 13.82
CA GLU A 159 -16.40 -5.87 14.62
C GLU A 159 -15.59 -6.03 15.90
N LEU A 160 -14.26 -5.82 15.86
CA LEU A 160 -13.43 -5.78 17.06
C LEU A 160 -13.85 -4.63 17.97
N ALA A 161 -14.14 -3.44 17.42
CA ALA A 161 -14.56 -2.29 18.21
C ALA A 161 -15.94 -2.50 18.84
N ALA A 162 -16.85 -3.20 18.14
CA ALA A 162 -18.12 -3.61 18.73
C ALA A 162 -17.94 -4.65 19.85
N LEU A 163 -16.98 -5.57 19.70
CA LEU A 163 -16.67 -6.60 20.68
C LEU A 163 -16.01 -6.04 21.93
N SER A 164 -15.09 -5.06 21.82
CA SER A 164 -14.41 -4.44 22.96
C SER A 164 -15.32 -3.60 23.86
N ARG A 165 -16.52 -3.26 23.39
CA ARG A 165 -17.55 -2.57 24.19
C ARG A 165 -18.35 -3.52 25.08
N GLN A 166 -18.14 -4.82 24.97
CA GLN A 166 -18.72 -5.81 25.89
C GLN A 166 -17.91 -5.83 27.19
N GLU A 167 -18.60 -6.04 28.32
CA GLU A 167 -17.97 -6.04 29.63
C GLU A 167 -16.88 -7.11 29.73
N GLY A 168 -15.69 -6.70 30.17
CA GLY A 168 -14.55 -7.61 30.39
C GLY A 168 -13.81 -8.07 29.14
N VAL A 169 -14.15 -7.57 27.95
CA VAL A 169 -13.50 -7.97 26.69
C VAL A 169 -12.57 -6.86 26.18
N ALA A 170 -11.29 -7.20 25.95
CA ALA A 170 -10.35 -6.32 25.26
C ALA A 170 -10.11 -6.79 23.83
N CYS A 171 -9.85 -5.87 22.91
CA CYS A 171 -9.53 -6.18 21.52
C CYS A 171 -8.38 -5.31 21.03
N GLY A 172 -7.62 -5.81 20.06
CA GLY A 172 -6.54 -5.06 19.45
C GLY A 172 -6.22 -5.48 18.02
N VAL A 173 -5.46 -4.62 17.36
CA VAL A 173 -4.91 -4.86 16.03
C VAL A 173 -3.42 -4.59 16.07
N LEU A 174 -2.64 -5.58 15.64
CA LEU A 174 -1.21 -5.47 15.46
C LEU A 174 -0.86 -5.39 13.97
N ILE A 175 -0.19 -4.31 13.58
CA ILE A 175 0.37 -4.16 12.24
C ILE A 175 1.83 -4.65 12.27
N ALA A 176 2.07 -5.81 11.68
CA ALA A 176 3.41 -6.36 11.47
C ALA A 176 4.03 -5.70 10.22
N VAL A 177 4.85 -4.69 10.44
CA VAL A 177 5.57 -3.94 9.40
C VAL A 177 6.83 -4.72 9.04
N GLN A 178 6.89 -5.27 7.83
CA GLN A 178 7.99 -6.11 7.34
C GLN A 178 9.21 -5.29 6.89
N TRP A 179 9.42 -4.14 7.52
CA TRP A 179 10.47 -3.17 7.21
C TRP A 179 11.09 -2.63 8.50
N PRO A 180 12.35 -2.97 8.80
CA PRO A 180 12.95 -2.65 10.10
C PRO A 180 13.31 -1.17 10.28
N ARG A 181 13.33 -0.38 9.20
CA ARG A 181 13.63 1.06 9.26
C ARG A 181 12.39 1.92 9.50
N ALA A 182 11.19 1.32 9.61
CA ALA A 182 9.97 2.05 9.87
C ALA A 182 9.98 2.68 11.27
N ARG A 183 9.71 3.98 11.34
CA ARG A 183 9.55 4.76 12.58
C ARG A 183 8.13 5.23 12.79
N TRP A 184 7.39 5.45 11.70
CA TRP A 184 5.99 5.86 11.72
C TRP A 184 5.10 4.96 10.89
N PHE A 185 3.88 4.77 11.37
CA PHE A 185 2.82 4.04 10.69
C PHE A 185 1.57 4.90 10.57
N LEU A 186 0.96 4.90 9.37
CA LEU A 186 -0.36 5.49 9.14
C LEU A 186 -1.25 4.49 8.40
N PRO A 187 -2.56 4.44 8.65
CA PRO A 187 -3.45 3.76 7.73
C PRO A 187 -3.38 4.47 6.37
N ASP A 188 -3.22 3.73 5.26
CA ASP A 188 -3.07 4.31 3.92
C ASP A 188 -4.39 4.96 3.47
N TYR A 189 -4.55 6.23 3.81
CA TYR A 189 -5.69 7.03 3.43
C TYR A 189 -5.68 7.41 1.94
N HIS A 190 -4.52 7.37 1.27
CA HIS A 190 -4.43 7.59 -0.16
C HIS A 190 -5.01 6.42 -0.97
N THR A 191 -4.89 5.19 -0.47
CA THR A 191 -5.38 3.99 -1.15
C THR A 191 -6.77 3.58 -0.65
N ASP A 192 -6.99 3.51 0.66
CA ASP A 192 -8.27 3.13 1.26
C ASP A 192 -8.70 4.15 2.33
N TYR A 193 -9.35 5.20 1.86
CA TYR A 193 -9.86 6.27 2.71
C TYR A 193 -10.87 5.75 3.76
N ALA A 194 -11.73 4.80 3.38
CA ALA A 194 -12.75 4.26 4.27
C ALA A 194 -12.11 3.44 5.40
N PHE A 195 -11.09 2.61 5.08
CA PHE A 195 -10.32 1.91 6.09
C PHE A 195 -9.63 2.88 7.06
N ALA A 196 -8.99 3.93 6.55
CA ALA A 196 -8.30 4.91 7.38
C ALA A 196 -9.25 5.69 8.30
N GLN A 197 -10.45 6.05 7.81
CA GLN A 197 -11.51 6.66 8.63
C GLN A 197 -11.94 5.72 9.76
N THR A 198 -12.20 4.46 9.46
CA THR A 198 -12.56 3.46 10.47
C THR A 198 -11.43 3.25 11.47
N PHE A 199 -10.18 3.15 11.02
CA PHE A 199 -9.00 2.98 11.87
C PHE A 199 -8.87 4.12 12.89
N LEU A 200 -9.05 5.37 12.44
CA LEU A 200 -9.05 6.53 13.33
C LEU A 200 -10.24 6.52 14.30
N ALA A 201 -11.43 6.15 13.83
CA ALA A 201 -12.66 6.17 14.63
C ALA A 201 -12.64 5.17 15.79
N VAL A 202 -12.00 4.00 15.60
CA VAL A 202 -11.93 2.94 16.62
C VAL A 202 -10.73 3.06 17.55
N ARG A 203 -9.90 4.11 17.43
CA ARG A 203 -8.63 4.23 18.17
C ARG A 203 -8.76 4.20 19.69
N LYS A 204 -9.94 4.58 20.22
CA LYS A 204 -10.24 4.55 21.67
C LYS A 204 -10.84 3.23 22.11
N ASP A 205 -11.39 2.45 21.18
CA ASP A 205 -12.03 1.16 21.43
C ASP A 205 -11.03 0.00 21.37
N LEU A 206 -9.93 0.16 20.63
CA LEU A 206 -8.98 -0.90 20.31
C LEU A 206 -7.55 -0.55 20.76
N TRP A 207 -6.82 -1.57 21.20
CA TRP A 207 -5.36 -1.49 21.29
C TRP A 207 -4.77 -1.57 19.88
N LEU A 208 -4.26 -0.45 19.36
CA LEU A 208 -3.69 -0.34 18.02
C LEU A 208 -2.18 -0.16 18.12
N GLN A 209 -1.42 -1.12 17.58
CA GLN A 209 0.04 -1.12 17.64
C GLN A 209 0.61 -1.47 16.26
N ALA A 210 1.70 -0.81 15.89
CA ALA A 210 2.53 -1.21 14.76
C ALA A 210 3.91 -1.66 15.27
N LEU A 211 4.47 -2.68 14.62
CA LEU A 211 5.71 -3.33 15.02
C LEU A 211 6.58 -3.58 13.78
N ALA A 212 7.76 -2.97 13.76
CA ALA A 212 8.76 -3.19 12.73
C ALA A 212 9.48 -4.50 13.00
N LEU A 213 9.58 -5.34 11.96
CA LEU A 213 10.25 -6.63 11.98
C LEU A 213 11.45 -6.60 11.02
N SER A 214 12.53 -7.26 11.43
CA SER A 214 13.70 -7.53 10.58
C SER A 214 13.78 -9.01 10.21
N TRP A 215 14.48 -9.29 9.12
CA TRP A 215 14.72 -10.64 8.62
C TRP A 215 16.18 -10.77 8.24
N HIS A 216 16.80 -11.88 8.61
CA HIS A 216 18.12 -12.26 8.13
C HIS A 216 18.01 -12.86 6.71
N ASP A 217 19.13 -13.02 6.02
CA ASP A 217 19.19 -13.53 4.64
C ASP A 217 18.62 -14.95 4.49
N ASP A 218 18.70 -15.75 5.56
CA ASP A 218 18.09 -17.08 5.64
C ASP A 218 16.58 -17.04 5.97
N LEU A 219 15.99 -15.85 6.02
CA LEU A 219 14.62 -15.55 6.42
C LEU A 219 14.26 -16.04 7.82
N SER A 220 15.24 -16.17 8.71
CA SER A 220 14.98 -16.21 10.14
C SER A 220 14.64 -14.80 10.65
N LEU A 221 13.81 -14.75 11.70
CA LEU A 221 13.38 -13.49 12.31
C LEU A 221 14.58 -12.82 12.98
N GLY A 222 14.84 -11.56 12.61
CA GLY A 222 15.93 -10.78 13.17
C GLY A 222 15.64 -10.22 14.57
N ASP A 223 16.65 -9.52 15.10
CA ASP A 223 16.59 -8.95 16.45
C ASP A 223 15.66 -7.75 16.55
N ALA A 224 15.52 -6.96 15.48
CA ALA A 224 14.70 -5.76 15.49
C ALA A 224 13.21 -6.15 15.53
N VAL A 225 12.64 -5.96 16.72
CA VAL A 225 11.22 -6.01 17.03
C VAL A 225 10.91 -4.70 17.75
N ALA A 226 10.57 -3.68 16.98
CA ALA A 226 10.53 -2.30 17.48
C ALA A 226 9.13 -1.69 17.30
N PRO A 227 8.56 -1.05 18.33
CA PRO A 227 7.35 -0.25 18.19
C PRO A 227 7.52 0.81 17.10
N VAL A 228 6.48 0.95 16.27
CA VAL A 228 6.38 1.99 15.26
C VAL A 228 5.30 2.98 15.71
N ALA A 229 5.65 4.26 15.74
CA ALA A 229 4.76 5.30 16.25
C ALA A 229 3.59 5.55 15.29
N ILE A 230 2.38 5.74 15.82
CA ILE A 230 1.22 6.20 15.05
C ILE A 230 1.02 7.69 15.38
N PRO A 231 1.34 8.62 14.46
CA PRO A 231 1.21 10.04 14.73
C PRO A 231 -0.27 10.47 14.61
N TRP A 232 -1.03 10.28 15.68
CA TRP A 232 -2.49 10.50 15.71
C TRP A 232 -2.89 11.92 15.34
N ASP A 233 -2.22 12.94 15.90
CA ASP A 233 -2.54 14.34 15.62
C ASP A 233 -2.35 14.69 14.14
N PHE A 234 -1.31 14.13 13.53
CA PHE A 234 -1.07 14.26 12.10
C PHE A 234 -2.20 13.62 11.28
N LEU A 235 -2.56 12.37 11.63
CA LEU A 235 -3.61 11.63 10.94
C LEU A 235 -4.96 12.38 11.03
N GLU A 236 -5.31 12.93 12.18
CA GLU A 236 -6.55 13.71 12.36
C GLU A 236 -6.61 14.94 11.45
N LYS A 237 -5.48 15.63 11.29
CA LYS A 237 -5.38 16.82 10.45
C LYS A 237 -5.45 16.47 8.96
N GLU A 238 -4.69 15.47 8.52
CA GLU A 238 -4.54 15.13 7.10
C GLU A 238 -5.66 14.24 6.54
N LEU A 239 -6.39 13.50 7.38
CA LEU A 239 -7.43 12.56 6.93
C LEU A 239 -8.69 13.30 6.43
N GLN A 240 -8.60 13.84 5.22
CA GLN A 240 -9.67 14.56 4.56
C GLN A 240 -9.94 14.00 3.16
N ASP A 241 -11.18 14.14 2.69
CA ASP A 241 -11.58 13.75 1.32
C ASP A 241 -11.22 14.85 0.31
N GLY A 242 -9.96 15.30 0.32
CA GLY A 242 -9.40 16.33 -0.53
C GLY A 242 -7.95 16.01 -0.94
N GLY A 243 -7.44 16.71 -1.94
CA GLY A 243 -6.06 16.60 -2.42
C GLY A 243 -5.98 16.41 -3.93
N CYS A 244 -4.94 15.72 -4.37
CA CYS A 244 -4.64 15.51 -5.78
C CYS A 244 -4.88 14.06 -6.20
N TYR A 245 -4.86 13.81 -7.51
CA TYR A 245 -4.94 12.46 -8.07
C TYR A 245 -4.19 12.37 -9.39
N LEU A 246 -3.70 11.17 -9.69
CA LEU A 246 -3.22 10.78 -11.00
C LEU A 246 -4.20 9.77 -11.61
N LEU A 247 -4.49 9.90 -12.90
CA LEU A 247 -5.20 8.89 -13.68
C LEU A 247 -4.23 8.30 -14.71
N VAL A 248 -3.96 7.00 -14.61
CA VAL A 248 -3.20 6.25 -15.62
C VAL A 248 -4.20 5.64 -16.59
N LEU A 249 -4.20 6.10 -17.84
CA LEU A 249 -5.10 5.64 -18.91
C LEU A 249 -4.32 4.85 -19.96
N ALA A 250 -4.82 3.69 -20.37
CA ALA A 250 -4.23 2.93 -21.47
C ALA A 250 -4.96 3.22 -22.80
N VAL A 251 -4.20 3.59 -23.82
CA VAL A 251 -4.64 3.79 -25.21
C VAL A 251 -4.01 2.69 -26.07
N THR A 252 -4.84 1.85 -26.68
CA THR A 252 -4.37 0.62 -27.37
C THR A 252 -4.20 0.78 -28.87
N ALA A 253 -4.72 1.86 -29.44
CA ALA A 253 -4.65 2.19 -30.86
C ALA A 253 -4.53 3.71 -31.01
N GLU A 254 -4.10 4.19 -32.17
CA GLU A 254 -4.09 5.62 -32.45
C GLU A 254 -5.52 6.20 -32.44
N LEU A 255 -5.71 7.35 -31.80
CA LEU A 255 -7.00 7.99 -31.59
C LEU A 255 -6.93 9.49 -31.91
N GLY A 256 -7.69 9.93 -32.92
CA GLY A 256 -8.03 11.34 -33.10
C GLY A 256 -9.29 11.68 -32.30
N LEU A 257 -9.21 12.66 -31.39
CA LEU A 257 -10.34 13.11 -30.57
C LEU A 257 -10.52 14.62 -30.68
N THR A 258 -11.77 15.07 -30.84
CA THR A 258 -12.13 16.48 -30.70
C THR A 258 -12.50 16.76 -29.24
N ILE A 259 -11.67 17.54 -28.53
CA ILE A 259 -11.76 17.72 -27.08
C ILE A 259 -12.19 19.15 -26.77
N GLY A 260 -13.51 19.37 -26.65
CA GLY A 260 -14.08 20.66 -26.23
C GLY A 260 -13.41 21.86 -26.91
N SER A 261 -12.96 22.83 -26.12
CA SER A 261 -12.25 24.02 -26.60
C SER A 261 -10.81 23.78 -27.05
N LEU A 262 -10.21 22.63 -26.74
CA LEU A 262 -8.87 22.29 -27.23
C LEU A 262 -8.89 21.94 -28.72
N GLY A 263 -10.02 21.52 -29.28
CA GLY A 263 -10.13 21.08 -30.67
C GLY A 263 -9.55 19.69 -30.88
N GLU A 264 -9.05 19.42 -32.09
CA GLU A 264 -8.54 18.09 -32.46
C GLU A 264 -7.20 17.78 -31.80
N ARG A 265 -7.08 16.57 -31.26
CA ARG A 265 -5.87 16.04 -30.65
C ARG A 265 -5.68 14.59 -31.08
N LEU A 266 -4.42 14.22 -31.34
CA LEU A 266 -4.02 12.86 -31.69
C LEU A 266 -3.35 12.19 -30.49
N PHE A 267 -3.77 10.98 -30.17
CA PHE A 267 -3.22 10.16 -29.11
C PHE A 267 -2.67 8.87 -29.73
N ARG A 268 -1.38 8.64 -29.58
CA ARG A 268 -0.72 7.41 -30.03
C ARG A 268 -0.94 6.28 -29.00
N PRO A 269 -0.76 5.01 -29.39
CA PRO A 269 -0.78 3.90 -28.43
C PRO A 269 0.24 4.09 -27.29
N GLY A 270 -0.15 3.71 -26.08
CA GLY A 270 0.66 3.84 -24.87
C GLY A 270 -0.19 4.18 -23.65
N TYR A 271 0.46 4.81 -22.66
CA TYR A 271 -0.15 5.20 -21.41
C TYR A 271 -0.13 6.72 -21.26
N TYR A 272 -1.21 7.26 -20.70
CA TYR A 272 -1.35 8.68 -20.43
C TYR A 272 -1.60 8.88 -18.94
N VAL A 273 -0.79 9.71 -18.30
CA VAL A 273 -0.95 10.10 -16.89
C VAL A 273 -1.52 11.50 -16.83
N TYR A 274 -2.74 11.60 -16.34
CA TYR A 274 -3.40 12.88 -16.08
C TYR A 274 -3.27 13.27 -14.61
N THR A 275 -2.94 14.52 -14.32
CA THR A 275 -2.90 15.07 -12.97
C THR A 275 -4.10 15.98 -12.75
N GLY A 276 -4.74 15.87 -11.58
CA GLY A 276 -5.84 16.75 -11.21
C GLY A 276 -5.94 16.93 -9.70
N SER A 277 -6.77 17.89 -9.28
CA SER A 277 -7.10 18.13 -7.87
C SER A 277 -8.59 18.12 -7.57
N ALA A 278 -8.91 17.97 -6.29
CA ALA A 278 -10.23 18.25 -5.73
C ALA A 278 -10.09 18.72 -4.29
N ARG A 279 -10.49 19.97 -4.00
CA ARG A 279 -10.46 20.52 -2.63
C ARG A 279 -11.36 19.76 -1.66
N LYS A 280 -12.48 19.21 -2.15
CA LYS A 280 -13.43 18.39 -1.39
C LYS A 280 -14.01 17.31 -2.30
N ASN A 281 -14.45 16.21 -1.70
CA ASN A 281 -15.06 15.07 -2.38
C ASN A 281 -14.13 14.44 -3.42
N LEU A 282 -12.83 14.32 -3.12
CA LEU A 282 -11.83 13.71 -4.00
C LEU A 282 -12.26 12.30 -4.43
N SER A 283 -12.82 11.52 -3.52
CA SER A 283 -13.34 10.17 -3.81
C SER A 283 -14.38 10.20 -4.93
N ARG A 284 -15.37 11.11 -4.85
CA ARG A 284 -16.39 11.28 -5.90
C ARG A 284 -15.82 11.81 -7.20
N ARG A 285 -14.79 12.68 -7.14
CA ARG A 285 -14.08 13.19 -8.33
C ARG A 285 -13.42 12.05 -9.10
N ILE A 286 -12.64 11.23 -8.38
CA ILE A 286 -11.96 10.07 -8.94
C ILE A 286 -12.97 9.07 -9.49
N GLU A 287 -14.03 8.75 -8.74
CA GLU A 287 -15.08 7.84 -9.20
C GLU A 287 -15.72 8.35 -10.50
N ARG A 288 -16.05 9.65 -10.56
CA ARG A 288 -16.58 10.27 -11.77
C ARG A 288 -15.61 10.12 -12.92
N HIS A 289 -14.32 10.42 -12.75
CA HIS A 289 -13.33 10.25 -13.82
C HIS A 289 -13.17 8.78 -14.23
N CYS A 290 -13.28 7.83 -13.31
CA CYS A 290 -13.13 6.41 -13.63
C CYS A 290 -14.33 5.82 -14.40
N ARG A 291 -15.50 6.45 -14.37
CA ARG A 291 -16.65 6.01 -15.19
C ARG A 291 -16.34 6.16 -16.68
N LYS A 292 -16.74 5.21 -17.53
CA LYS A 292 -16.49 5.28 -18.98
C LYS A 292 -17.58 6.03 -19.75
N ARG A 293 -18.84 5.84 -19.37
CA ARG A 293 -20.00 6.52 -19.98
C ARG A 293 -20.51 7.60 -19.02
N LYS A 294 -20.52 8.85 -19.49
CA LYS A 294 -20.98 10.03 -18.72
C LYS A 294 -21.13 11.23 -19.67
N ASN A 295 -21.74 12.31 -19.17
CA ASN A 295 -21.68 13.62 -19.83
C ASN A 295 -20.27 14.21 -19.68
N PHE A 296 -19.65 14.61 -20.78
CA PHE A 296 -18.29 15.14 -20.80
C PHE A 296 -18.29 16.58 -20.30
N HIS A 297 -17.44 16.84 -19.31
CA HIS A 297 -17.28 18.16 -18.73
C HIS A 297 -15.82 18.59 -18.70
N TRP A 298 -14.90 17.67 -18.37
CA TRP A 298 -13.46 17.93 -18.41
C TRP A 298 -12.81 17.34 -19.65
N HIS A 299 -11.69 17.92 -20.10
CA HIS A 299 -10.91 17.41 -21.22
C HIS A 299 -10.58 15.91 -21.06
N ILE A 300 -10.27 15.48 -19.84
CA ILE A 300 -9.95 14.08 -19.54
C ILE A 300 -11.14 13.12 -19.73
N ASP A 301 -12.38 13.60 -19.70
CA ASP A 301 -13.57 12.75 -19.91
C ASP A 301 -13.61 12.18 -21.34
N TYR A 302 -13.15 12.97 -22.33
CA TYR A 302 -13.06 12.56 -23.73
C TYR A 302 -12.05 11.42 -23.91
N LEU A 303 -10.85 11.59 -23.34
CA LEU A 303 -9.81 10.56 -23.41
C LEU A 303 -10.21 9.31 -22.61
N ARG A 304 -10.78 9.47 -21.41
CA ARG A 304 -11.27 8.33 -20.61
C ARG A 304 -12.31 7.51 -21.34
N HIS A 305 -13.18 8.15 -22.13
CA HIS A 305 -14.21 7.45 -22.90
C HIS A 305 -13.59 6.49 -23.93
N ALA A 306 -12.50 6.90 -24.58
CA ALA A 306 -11.82 6.09 -25.58
C ALA A 306 -10.80 5.10 -24.98
N ALA A 307 -10.24 5.39 -23.80
CA ALA A 307 -9.25 4.55 -23.14
C ALA A 307 -9.76 3.12 -22.83
N ALA A 308 -8.86 2.15 -22.94
CA ALA A 308 -9.12 0.74 -22.66
C ALA A 308 -9.27 0.48 -21.15
N SER A 309 -8.44 1.15 -20.35
CA SER A 309 -8.47 1.08 -18.89
C SER A 309 -8.21 2.45 -18.28
N CYS A 310 -8.57 2.64 -17.02
CA CYS A 310 -7.92 3.66 -16.23
C CYS A 310 -7.89 3.34 -14.73
N THR A 311 -6.71 3.57 -14.18
CA THR A 311 -6.34 3.37 -12.78
C THR A 311 -6.17 4.74 -12.13
N ALA A 312 -6.78 4.95 -10.96
CA ALA A 312 -6.63 6.19 -10.22
C ALA A 312 -5.69 6.00 -9.02
N LEU A 313 -4.84 7.00 -8.80
CA LEU A 313 -3.88 7.06 -7.70
C LEU A 313 -4.13 8.38 -6.96
N ALA A 314 -4.81 8.31 -5.82
CA ALA A 314 -5.04 9.52 -5.02
C ALA A 314 -3.77 9.94 -4.29
N VAL A 315 -3.59 11.24 -4.10
CA VAL A 315 -2.62 11.84 -3.19
C VAL A 315 -3.42 12.78 -2.31
N ARG A 316 -4.10 12.18 -1.32
CA ARG A 316 -4.86 12.92 -0.30
C ARG A 316 -3.96 13.77 0.55
N THR A 317 -4.31 15.03 0.70
CA THR A 317 -3.59 15.98 1.55
C THR A 317 -4.41 17.24 1.70
N THR A 318 -4.08 18.06 2.68
CA THR A 318 -4.60 19.42 2.82
C THR A 318 -3.87 20.43 1.94
N GLU A 319 -2.70 20.07 1.39
CA GLU A 319 -1.88 20.93 0.53
C GLU A 319 -2.36 20.95 -0.93
N ASP A 320 -2.03 22.04 -1.63
CA ASP A 320 -2.31 22.19 -3.07
C ASP A 320 -1.10 21.74 -3.90
N LEU A 321 -1.04 20.44 -4.21
CA LEU A 321 0.14 19.79 -4.83
C LEU A 321 -0.03 19.52 -6.34
N GLU A 322 -1.09 20.01 -6.98
CA GLU A 322 -1.39 19.67 -8.38
C GLU A 322 -0.26 20.10 -9.33
N HIS A 323 0.19 21.33 -9.18
CA HIS A 323 1.27 21.87 -10.01
C HIS A 323 2.61 21.17 -9.75
N GLU A 324 2.91 20.85 -8.49
CA GLU A 324 4.13 20.13 -8.13
C GLU A 324 4.14 18.71 -8.70
N LEU A 325 2.98 18.02 -8.68
CA LEU A 325 2.81 16.71 -9.31
C LEU A 325 3.03 16.78 -10.82
N ALA A 326 2.44 17.78 -11.49
CA ALA A 326 2.63 17.97 -12.93
C ALA A 326 4.10 18.26 -13.28
N GLN A 327 4.76 19.12 -12.51
CA GLN A 327 6.18 19.43 -12.70
C GLN A 327 7.07 18.21 -12.47
N ALA A 328 6.78 17.40 -11.44
CA ALA A 328 7.53 16.19 -11.13
C ALA A 328 7.35 15.08 -12.18
N LEU A 329 6.19 15.02 -12.85
CA LEU A 329 5.93 14.07 -13.93
C LEU A 329 6.68 14.39 -15.21
N ARG A 330 6.85 15.67 -15.52
CA ARG A 330 7.42 16.14 -16.79
C ARG A 330 8.79 15.54 -17.15
N PRO A 331 9.80 15.47 -16.26
CA PRO A 331 11.08 14.86 -16.59
C PRO A 331 11.04 13.32 -16.65
N ILE A 332 9.98 12.70 -16.15
CA ILE A 332 9.82 11.23 -16.12
C ILE A 332 9.05 10.73 -17.35
N ALA A 333 8.19 11.58 -17.92
CA ALA A 333 7.39 11.27 -19.09
C ALA A 333 8.17 11.42 -20.40
N GLU A 334 7.77 10.66 -21.41
CA GLU A 334 8.33 10.70 -22.77
C GLU A 334 7.67 11.78 -23.66
N GLY A 335 6.63 12.44 -23.15
CA GLY A 335 5.93 13.52 -23.83
C GLY A 335 4.80 14.12 -23.01
N GLU A 336 4.23 15.21 -23.49
CA GLU A 336 3.09 15.88 -22.88
C GLU A 336 2.08 16.32 -23.95
N THR A 337 0.81 16.47 -23.58
CA THR A 337 -0.22 17.02 -24.49
C THR A 337 -0.42 18.50 -24.19
N PRO A 338 0.02 19.44 -25.05
CA PRO A 338 0.02 20.86 -24.72
C PRO A 338 -1.36 21.39 -24.34
N ARG A 339 -1.40 22.25 -23.32
CA ARG A 339 -2.59 22.93 -22.79
C ARG A 339 -3.66 22.00 -22.20
N PHE A 340 -3.39 20.71 -22.06
CA PHE A 340 -4.38 19.74 -21.60
C PHE A 340 -4.61 19.85 -20.10
N GLY A 341 -5.82 20.27 -19.71
CA GLY A 341 -6.24 20.29 -18.30
C GLY A 341 -5.66 21.41 -17.45
N CYS A 342 -5.00 22.39 -18.07
CA CYS A 342 -4.38 23.54 -17.41
C CYS A 342 -4.97 24.88 -17.91
N SER A 343 -6.30 24.95 -18.03
CA SER A 343 -6.98 26.15 -18.56
C SER A 343 -6.88 27.36 -17.61
N ASP A 344 -6.68 27.11 -16.32
CA ASP A 344 -6.68 28.06 -15.21
C ASP A 344 -5.32 28.18 -14.52
N CYS A 345 -4.25 27.61 -15.08
CA CYS A 345 -2.89 27.69 -14.53
C CYS A 345 -1.81 27.90 -15.60
N ALA A 346 -0.58 28.14 -15.15
CA ALA A 346 0.58 28.39 -16.02
C ALA A 346 1.29 27.11 -16.50
N CYS A 347 0.80 25.92 -16.14
CA CYS A 347 1.40 24.65 -16.58
C CYS A 347 1.36 24.48 -18.10
N SER A 348 2.39 23.84 -18.67
CA SER A 348 2.41 23.45 -20.08
C SER A 348 1.34 22.40 -20.40
N SER A 349 1.12 21.47 -19.47
CA SER A 349 0.16 20.37 -19.57
C SER A 349 -0.06 19.72 -18.21
N HIS A 350 -1.22 19.12 -17.99
CA HIS A 350 -1.48 18.13 -16.93
C HIS A 350 -1.65 16.71 -17.48
N LEU A 351 -1.31 16.44 -18.74
CA LEU A 351 -1.42 15.13 -19.38
C LEU A 351 -0.09 14.70 -20.02
N PHE A 352 0.49 13.63 -19.49
CA PHE A 352 1.82 13.15 -19.82
C PHE A 352 1.78 11.76 -20.48
N TYR A 353 2.66 11.50 -21.43
CA TYR A 353 2.73 10.25 -22.19
C TYR A 353 3.87 9.34 -21.71
N PHE A 354 3.59 8.03 -21.71
CA PHE A 354 4.53 6.95 -21.46
C PHE A 354 4.31 5.85 -22.51
N ALA A 355 5.37 5.30 -23.10
CA ALA A 355 5.26 4.18 -24.01
C ALA A 355 4.84 2.90 -23.27
N GLU A 356 5.39 2.70 -22.07
CA GLU A 356 5.11 1.55 -21.21
C GLU A 356 4.23 1.92 -20.01
N ASN A 357 3.74 0.91 -19.28
CA ASN A 357 2.88 1.14 -18.13
C ASN A 357 3.69 1.83 -17.00
N PRO A 358 3.36 3.07 -16.61
CA PRO A 358 4.12 3.80 -15.59
C PRO A 358 4.09 3.11 -14.22
N LEU A 359 3.12 2.22 -13.96
CA LEU A 359 3.07 1.44 -12.72
C LEU A 359 4.19 0.39 -12.60
N HIS A 360 4.95 0.12 -13.67
CA HIS A 360 6.15 -0.71 -13.66
C HIS A 360 7.43 0.12 -13.84
N HIS A 361 7.32 1.45 -13.91
CA HIS A 361 8.43 2.36 -14.14
C HIS A 361 8.92 2.91 -12.80
N ARG A 362 10.13 2.53 -12.38
CA ARG A 362 10.70 2.89 -11.07
C ARG A 362 10.66 4.40 -10.78
N PRO A 363 11.15 5.30 -11.67
CA PRO A 363 11.06 6.73 -11.42
C PRO A 363 9.64 7.27 -11.18
N PHE A 364 8.63 6.66 -11.81
CA PHE A 364 7.23 7.06 -11.59
C PHE A 364 6.72 6.62 -10.22
N ILE A 365 7.03 5.37 -9.81
CA ILE A 365 6.67 4.84 -8.48
C ILE A 365 7.40 5.61 -7.37
N ASP A 366 8.70 5.87 -7.53
CA ASP A 366 9.48 6.66 -6.57
C ASP A 366 8.90 8.08 -6.40
N MET A 367 8.51 8.72 -7.51
CA MET A 367 7.82 10.01 -7.47
C MET A 367 6.48 9.94 -6.73
N LEU A 368 5.65 8.93 -7.01
CA LEU A 368 4.39 8.72 -6.30
C LEU A 368 4.58 8.51 -4.80
N GLN A 369 5.57 7.68 -4.42
CA GLN A 369 5.89 7.39 -3.02
C GLN A 369 6.44 8.63 -2.30
N ARG A 370 7.21 9.48 -2.98
CA ARG A 370 7.63 10.78 -2.43
C ARG A 370 6.44 11.65 -2.05
N PHE A 371 5.41 11.74 -2.90
CA PHE A 371 4.22 12.56 -2.62
C PHE A 371 3.28 11.94 -1.57
N ARG A 372 3.18 10.60 -1.53
CA ARG A 372 2.32 9.87 -0.58
C ARG A 372 2.96 9.64 0.79
N MET A 373 4.27 9.49 0.86
CA MET A 373 4.96 9.03 2.09
C MET A 373 6.16 9.91 2.42
N GLY A 374 7.06 10.18 1.47
CA GLY A 374 8.29 10.94 1.73
C GLY A 374 8.04 12.39 2.23
N ARG A 375 7.02 13.07 1.69
CA ARG A 375 6.59 14.40 2.18
C ARG A 375 6.10 14.34 3.63
N ILE A 376 5.33 13.31 3.97
CA ILE A 376 4.81 13.12 5.34
C ILE A 376 5.97 12.87 6.30
N GLU A 377 6.91 12.02 5.90
CA GLU A 377 8.12 11.77 6.68
C GLU A 377 8.87 13.06 7.00
N ALA A 378 9.08 13.92 5.99
CA ALA A 378 9.74 15.20 6.16
C ALA A 378 8.99 16.13 7.15
N GLN A 379 7.65 16.11 7.14
CA GLN A 379 6.83 16.88 8.06
C GLN A 379 6.89 16.34 9.49
N LEU A 380 6.96 15.03 9.68
CA LEU A 380 7.11 14.39 10.98
C LEU A 380 8.52 14.51 11.55
N LEU A 381 9.54 14.63 10.69
CA LEU A 381 10.93 14.88 11.05
C LEU A 381 11.21 16.34 11.41
N SER A 382 10.43 17.27 10.85
CA SER A 382 10.60 18.69 11.12
C SER A 382 10.36 18.95 12.62
N PRO A 383 11.31 19.54 13.36
CA PRO A 383 11.08 19.89 14.74
C PRO A 383 9.87 20.82 14.79
N THR A 384 8.88 20.47 15.59
CA THR A 384 7.77 21.34 15.94
C THR A 384 8.34 22.69 16.42
N GLU A 385 8.23 23.73 15.60
CA GLU A 385 8.26 25.08 16.12
C GLU A 385 7.05 25.27 17.06
N ALA A 386 7.31 25.96 18.18
CA ALA A 386 6.39 26.44 19.20
C ALA A 386 5.97 25.45 20.30
N CYS A 387 6.96 24.95 21.04
CA CYS A 387 6.92 25.14 22.50
C CYS A 387 7.48 26.55 22.78
N SER A 388 6.70 27.42 23.43
CA SER A 388 7.12 28.69 24.06
C SER A 388 7.21 29.96 23.18
N THR A 389 6.14 30.76 23.16
CA THR A 389 6.16 32.16 23.66
C THR A 389 4.83 32.47 24.31
#